data_AF-A0A7W0S9F4-F1
#
_entry.id   AF-A0A7W0S9F4-F1
#
_cell.length_a   1.000
_cell.length_b   1.000
_cell.length_c   1.000
_cell.angle_alpha   90.00
_cell.angle_beta   90.00
_cell.angle_gamma   90.00
#
_symmetry.space_group_name_H-M   'P 1'
#
loop_
_entity.id
_entity.type
_entity.pdbx_description
1 polymer ?
#
loop_
_entity_poly.entity_id
_entity_poly.type
_entity_poly.pdbx_seq_one_letter_code
_entity_poly.pdbx_strand_id
1 'polypeptide(L)'
;MSELSRFGVSVEDELLQSFDQLIAGQGYANRSEALRDLMRDALVKSKVEESAETGEVLGSLTLVYDHHANDLTEKMNNLQHDFHNFIVSVLHVHISHDDCMEVIVLRGQAPEVRTLADALLSLKGVKHGRLFVTLPTRKIVEHKHSHS
;
A
#
# COMPACT_ATOMS: atom_id res chain seq x y z
N MET A 1 14.10 21.25 5.59
CA MET A 1 12.70 21.56 5.26
C MET A 1 12.60 21.58 3.75
N SER A 2 11.68 20.81 3.15
CA SER A 2 11.50 20.82 1.68
C SER A 2 10.97 22.16 1.23
N GLU A 3 11.51 22.72 0.15
CA GLU A 3 10.97 23.93 -0.47
C GLU A 3 9.55 23.68 -1.01
N LEU A 4 8.63 24.61 -0.73
CA LEU A 4 7.26 24.58 -1.23
C LEU A 4 7.18 25.42 -2.50
N SER A 5 6.73 24.80 -3.60
CA SER A 5 6.41 25.51 -4.84
C SER A 5 4.92 25.86 -4.90
N ARG A 6 4.61 27.08 -5.33
CA ARG A 6 3.23 27.58 -5.51
C ARG A 6 2.91 27.64 -7.00
N PHE A 7 1.82 26.99 -7.39
CA PHE A 7 1.29 27.02 -8.76
C PHE A 7 -0.22 27.27 -8.74
N GLY A 8 -0.74 27.81 -9.84
CA GLY A 8 -2.18 28.02 -10.05
C GLY A 8 -2.77 26.95 -10.96
N VAL A 9 -4.01 26.55 -10.69
CA VAL A 9 -4.76 25.57 -11.50
C VAL A 9 -6.12 26.16 -11.81
N SER A 10 -6.54 26.09 -13.07
CA SER A 10 -7.90 26.41 -13.48
C SER A 10 -8.74 25.14 -13.48
N VAL A 11 -9.91 25.19 -12.86
CA VAL A 11 -10.84 24.06 -12.71
C VAL A 11 -12.26 24.60 -12.85
N GLU A 12 -13.19 23.77 -13.33
CA GLU A 12 -14.62 24.12 -13.37
C GLU A 12 -15.17 24.39 -11.97
N ASP A 13 -16.00 25.43 -11.82
CA ASP A 13 -16.52 25.85 -10.51
C ASP A 13 -17.32 24.74 -9.82
N GLU A 14 -18.14 24.00 -10.55
CA GLU A 14 -18.94 22.89 -10.02
C GLU A 14 -18.06 21.74 -9.50
N LEU A 15 -16.95 21.47 -10.20
CA LEU A 15 -15.97 20.47 -9.80
C LEU A 15 -15.23 20.91 -8.53
N LEU A 16 -14.84 22.19 -8.45
CA LEU A 16 -14.19 22.74 -7.27
C LEU A 16 -15.10 22.70 -6.04
N GLN A 17 -16.38 23.02 -6.18
CA GLN A 17 -17.37 22.92 -5.10
C GLN A 17 -17.56 21.48 -4.62
N SER A 18 -17.66 20.52 -5.56
CA SER A 18 -17.77 19.11 -5.23
C SER A 18 -16.52 18.60 -4.49
N PHE A 19 -15.34 19.06 -4.93
CA PHE A 19 -14.07 18.74 -4.28
C PHE A 19 -14.00 19.30 -2.86
N ASP A 20 -14.44 20.54 -2.63
CA ASP A 20 -14.48 21.15 -1.30
C ASP A 20 -15.36 20.38 -0.32
N GLN A 21 -16.53 19.91 -0.78
CA GLN A 21 -17.42 19.09 0.03
C GLN A 21 -16.77 17.76 0.42
N LEU A 22 -16.11 17.11 -0.55
CA LEU A 22 -15.39 15.85 -0.31
C LEU A 22 -14.30 16.02 0.75
N ILE A 23 -13.43 17.03 0.60
CA ILE A 23 -12.26 17.18 1.47
C ILE A 23 -12.65 17.64 2.88
N ALA A 24 -13.76 18.39 3.01
CA ALA A 24 -14.33 18.75 4.31
C ALA A 24 -14.84 17.51 5.05
N GLY A 25 -15.51 16.60 4.34
CA GLY A 25 -15.97 15.32 4.92
C GLY A 25 -14.83 14.37 5.31
N GLN A 26 -13.66 14.50 4.67
CA GLN A 26 -12.46 13.71 4.96
C GLN A 26 -11.54 14.34 6.03
N GLY A 27 -11.86 15.55 6.52
CA GLY A 27 -11.13 16.21 7.60
C GLY A 27 -9.85 16.94 7.18
N TYR A 28 -9.68 17.27 5.90
CA TYR A 28 -8.53 18.04 5.44
C TYR A 28 -8.56 19.49 5.94
N ALA A 29 -7.39 20.04 6.29
CA ALA A 29 -7.30 21.42 6.76
C ALA A 29 -7.38 22.45 5.62
N ASN A 30 -6.94 22.10 4.41
CA ASN A 30 -6.98 22.98 3.25
C ASN A 30 -6.90 22.19 1.92
N ARG A 31 -7.32 22.84 0.82
CA ARG A 31 -7.26 22.27 -0.54
C ARG A 31 -5.85 21.83 -0.95
N SER A 32 -4.81 22.55 -0.53
CA SER A 32 -3.43 22.24 -0.92
C SER A 32 -2.91 20.95 -0.30
N GLU A 33 -3.44 20.53 0.85
CA GLU A 33 -3.14 19.25 1.48
C GLU A 33 -3.82 18.11 0.72
N ALA A 34 -5.13 18.21 0.50
CA ALA A 34 -5.88 17.23 -0.28
C ALA A 34 -5.34 17.06 -1.70
N LEU A 35 -5.02 18.17 -2.38
CA LEU A 35 -4.43 18.14 -3.71
C LEU A 35 -3.04 17.49 -3.71
N ARG A 36 -2.23 17.75 -2.68
CA ARG A 36 -0.90 17.13 -2.54
C ARG A 36 -1.01 15.62 -2.36
N ASP A 37 -1.96 15.15 -1.58
CA ASP A 37 -2.16 13.72 -1.37
C ASP A 37 -2.72 13.05 -2.63
N LEU A 38 -3.67 13.68 -3.33
CA LEU A 38 -4.10 13.23 -4.66
C LEU A 38 -2.95 13.17 -5.67
N MET A 39 -2.07 14.18 -5.70
CA MET A 39 -0.89 14.19 -6.57
C MET A 39 0.07 13.06 -6.20
N ARG A 40 0.31 12.84 -4.90
CA ARG A 40 1.16 11.73 -4.43
C ARG A 40 0.56 10.38 -4.82
N ASP A 41 -0.73 10.18 -4.60
CA ASP A 41 -1.43 8.95 -4.95
C ASP A 41 -1.37 8.69 -6.45
N ALA A 42 -1.59 9.71 -7.27
CA ALA A 42 -1.46 9.60 -8.74
C ALA A 42 -0.03 9.25 -9.17
N LEU A 43 0.99 9.90 -8.58
CA LEU A 43 2.40 9.62 -8.87
C LEU A 43 2.82 8.23 -8.38
N VAL A 44 2.36 7.82 -7.20
CA VAL A 44 2.59 6.47 -6.66
C VAL A 44 1.93 5.46 -7.58
N LYS A 45 0.67 5.64 -7.98
CA LYS A 45 -0.03 4.73 -8.88
C LYS A 45 0.72 4.58 -10.21
N SER A 46 1.09 5.69 -10.85
CA SER A 46 1.85 5.68 -12.10
C SER A 46 3.20 5.00 -11.95
N LYS A 47 3.99 5.33 -10.92
CA LYS A 47 5.29 4.70 -10.68
C LYS A 47 5.19 3.27 -10.17
N VAL A 48 4.11 2.88 -9.49
CA VAL A 48 3.85 1.49 -9.10
C VAL A 48 3.50 0.70 -10.35
N GLU A 49 2.72 1.21 -11.28
CA GLU A 49 2.46 0.56 -12.58
C GLU A 49 3.76 0.41 -13.39
N GLU A 50 4.69 1.37 -13.32
CA GLU A 50 5.96 1.36 -14.03
C GLU A 50 7.08 0.55 -13.33
N SER A 51 7.17 0.65 -11.99
CA SER A 51 8.15 -0.04 -11.12
C SER A 51 7.68 -1.42 -10.67
N ALA A 52 6.41 -1.76 -10.92
CA ALA A 52 5.79 -3.07 -10.74
C ALA A 52 6.64 -4.22 -11.30
N GLU A 53 7.50 -3.92 -12.25
CA GLU A 53 8.34 -4.91 -12.91
C GLU A 53 9.67 -5.16 -12.20
N THR A 54 10.29 -4.19 -11.48
CA THR A 54 11.69 -4.35 -11.02
C THR A 54 12.14 -3.54 -9.77
N GLY A 55 11.31 -2.71 -9.12
CA GLY A 55 11.77 -1.78 -8.07
C GLY A 55 11.46 -2.18 -6.61
N GLU A 56 12.24 -1.65 -5.65
CA GLU A 56 11.94 -1.77 -4.20
C GLU A 56 10.63 -1.03 -3.84
N VAL A 57 9.73 -1.74 -3.18
CA VAL A 57 8.40 -1.31 -2.71
C VAL A 57 8.23 -1.52 -1.19
N LEU A 58 7.28 -0.80 -0.63
CA LEU A 58 6.68 -1.05 0.69
C LEU A 58 5.25 -1.54 0.48
N GLY A 59 4.73 -2.40 1.34
CA GLY A 59 3.37 -2.88 1.17
C GLY A 59 2.74 -3.42 2.44
N SER A 60 1.46 -3.72 2.33
CA SER A 60 0.72 -4.52 3.29
C SER A 60 -0.12 -5.56 2.57
N LEU A 61 -0.04 -6.80 3.04
CA LEU A 61 -0.94 -7.86 2.62
C LEU A 61 -1.93 -8.11 3.76
N THR A 62 -3.21 -7.88 3.48
CA THR A 62 -4.29 -8.21 4.42
C THR A 62 -4.94 -9.51 3.99
N LEU A 63 -5.11 -10.45 4.91
CA LEU A 63 -5.72 -11.77 4.70
C LEU A 63 -6.83 -11.98 5.73
N VAL A 64 -7.91 -12.64 5.31
CA VAL A 64 -8.94 -13.22 6.18
C VAL A 64 -9.02 -14.69 5.86
N TYR A 65 -8.90 -15.55 6.87
CA TYR A 65 -8.85 -17.00 6.67
C TYR A 65 -9.48 -17.77 7.81
N ASP A 66 -9.90 -19.00 7.49
CA ASP A 66 -10.41 -19.97 8.46
C ASP A 66 -9.23 -20.67 9.16
N HIS A 67 -9.06 -20.48 10.46
CA HIS A 67 -7.95 -21.12 11.18
C HIS A 67 -8.20 -22.60 11.51
N HIS A 68 -9.41 -23.12 11.33
CA HIS A 68 -9.71 -24.56 11.38
C HIS A 68 -9.40 -25.26 10.05
N ALA A 69 -9.08 -24.51 8.98
CA ALA A 69 -8.70 -25.09 7.70
C ALA A 69 -7.41 -25.89 7.86
N ASN A 70 -7.49 -27.19 7.54
CA ASN A 70 -6.38 -28.13 7.71
C ASN A 70 -5.08 -27.62 7.07
N ASP A 71 -4.03 -27.62 7.90
CA ASP A 71 -2.65 -27.22 7.58
C ASP A 71 -2.47 -25.76 7.12
N LEU A 72 -3.51 -24.91 7.17
CA LEU A 72 -3.41 -23.56 6.62
C LEU A 72 -2.42 -22.71 7.40
N THR A 73 -2.55 -22.66 8.73
CA THR A 73 -1.66 -21.86 9.59
C THR A 73 -0.21 -22.31 9.47
N GLU A 74 0.04 -23.63 9.36
CA GLU A 74 1.38 -24.16 9.15
C GLU A 74 1.96 -23.76 7.79
N LYS A 75 1.18 -23.90 6.70
CA LYS A 75 1.59 -23.49 5.35
C LYS A 75 1.85 -21.98 5.27
N MET A 76 1.00 -21.18 5.88
CA MET A 76 1.19 -19.73 5.97
C MET A 76 2.48 -19.40 6.72
N ASN A 77 2.72 -20.00 7.89
CA ASN A 77 3.95 -19.79 8.65
C ASN A 77 5.20 -20.20 7.86
N ASN A 78 5.17 -21.36 7.19
CA ASN A 78 6.29 -21.82 6.37
C ASN A 78 6.59 -20.84 5.22
N LEU A 79 5.58 -20.39 4.48
CA LEU A 79 5.77 -19.38 3.43
C LEU A 79 6.30 -18.05 3.99
N GLN A 80 5.78 -17.61 5.14
CA GLN A 80 6.26 -16.39 5.79
C GLN A 80 7.72 -16.53 6.23
N HIS A 81 8.14 -17.71 6.71
CA HIS A 81 9.53 -18.01 7.07
C HIS A 81 10.45 -18.04 5.85
N ASP A 82 10.02 -18.67 4.75
CA ASP A 82 10.78 -18.73 3.50
C ASP A 82 11.05 -17.32 2.92
N PHE A 83 10.08 -16.41 3.09
CA PHE A 83 10.15 -15.02 2.63
C PHE A 83 10.44 -14.01 3.75
N HIS A 84 11.01 -14.42 4.89
CA HIS A 84 11.20 -13.54 6.06
C HIS A 84 11.97 -12.24 5.75
N ASN A 85 12.87 -12.26 4.76
CA ASN A 85 13.62 -11.07 4.33
C ASN A 85 12.73 -9.95 3.77
N PHE A 86 11.50 -10.28 3.35
CA PHE A 86 10.54 -9.34 2.79
C PHE A 86 9.40 -8.98 3.75
N ILE A 87 9.33 -9.64 4.92
CA ILE A 87 8.31 -9.43 5.94
C ILE A 87 8.92 -8.61 7.07
N VAL A 88 8.37 -7.42 7.28
CA VAL A 88 8.77 -6.53 8.38
C VAL A 88 8.09 -6.95 9.68
N SER A 89 6.80 -7.26 9.61
CA SER A 89 5.99 -7.70 10.75
C SER A 89 4.69 -8.32 10.29
N VAL A 90 4.08 -9.10 11.18
CA VAL A 90 2.77 -9.72 10.99
C VAL A 90 1.92 -9.36 12.21
N LEU A 91 0.74 -8.79 11.96
CA LEU A 91 -0.30 -8.59 12.96
C LEU A 91 -1.38 -9.64 12.73
N HIS A 92 -1.70 -10.42 13.75
CA HIS A 92 -2.78 -11.41 13.73
C HIS A 92 -3.90 -10.97 14.68
N VAL A 93 -5.14 -11.06 14.22
CA VAL A 93 -6.34 -10.70 14.98
C VAL A 93 -7.39 -11.81 14.84
N HIS A 94 -7.86 -12.35 15.96
CA HIS A 94 -9.04 -13.21 15.98
C HIS A 94 -10.28 -12.32 15.82
N ILE A 95 -11.01 -12.49 14.72
CA ILE A 95 -12.21 -11.68 14.42
C ILE A 95 -13.52 -12.46 14.65
N SER A 96 -13.45 -13.79 14.69
CA SER A 96 -14.55 -14.67 15.09
C SER A 96 -14.01 -15.98 15.70
N HIS A 97 -14.89 -16.92 16.05
CA HIS A 97 -14.48 -18.26 16.49
C HIS A 97 -13.78 -19.06 15.38
N ASP A 98 -14.05 -18.74 14.12
CA ASP A 98 -13.53 -19.51 12.97
C ASP A 98 -12.56 -18.68 12.13
N ASP A 99 -12.65 -17.35 12.19
CA ASP A 99 -11.91 -16.46 11.31
C ASP A 99 -10.80 -15.68 12.03
N CYS A 100 -9.65 -15.65 11.37
CA CYS A 100 -8.54 -14.78 11.69
C CYS A 100 -8.31 -13.77 10.56
N MET A 101 -7.86 -12.59 10.94
CA MET A 101 -7.35 -11.57 10.04
C MET A 101 -5.85 -11.39 10.28
N GLU A 102 -5.06 -11.40 9.21
CA GLU A 102 -3.64 -11.04 9.26
C GLU A 102 -3.35 -9.79 8.43
N VAL A 103 -2.50 -8.92 8.97
CA VAL A 103 -1.90 -7.80 8.23
C VAL A 103 -0.39 -7.99 8.25
N ILE A 104 0.17 -8.32 7.09
CA ILE A 104 1.60 -8.57 6.90
C ILE A 104 2.21 -7.32 6.28
N VAL A 105 3.12 -6.66 7.00
CA VAL A 105 3.86 -5.50 6.51
C VAL A 105 5.05 -6.00 5.70
N LEU A 106 5.16 -5.52 4.47
CA LEU A 106 6.11 -6.01 3.46
C LEU A 106 7.08 -4.92 3.03
N ARG A 107 8.33 -5.29 2.77
CA ARG A 107 9.35 -4.45 2.16
C ARG A 107 10.29 -5.29 1.31
N GLY A 108 10.44 -4.95 0.04
CA GLY A 108 11.26 -5.76 -0.85
C GLY A 108 11.17 -5.31 -2.29
N GLN A 109 11.79 -6.07 -3.18
CA GLN A 109 11.60 -5.90 -4.62
C GLN A 109 10.16 -6.29 -5.01
N ALA A 110 9.55 -5.55 -5.94
CA ALA A 110 8.15 -5.71 -6.30
C ALA A 110 7.78 -7.14 -6.77
N PRO A 111 8.60 -7.84 -7.59
CA PRO A 111 8.29 -9.20 -8.02
C PRO A 111 8.22 -10.20 -6.85
N GLU A 112 9.12 -10.09 -5.88
CA GLU A 112 9.23 -10.97 -4.73
C GLU A 112 8.08 -10.73 -3.74
N VAL A 113 7.74 -9.45 -3.49
CA VAL A 113 6.57 -9.07 -2.68
C VAL A 113 5.28 -9.60 -3.30
N ARG A 114 5.13 -9.51 -4.62
CA ARG A 114 3.98 -10.07 -5.35
C ARG A 114 3.95 -11.59 -5.29
N THR A 115 5.11 -12.24 -5.48
CA THR A 115 5.23 -13.70 -5.42
C THR A 115 4.79 -14.25 -4.06
N LEU A 116 5.24 -13.63 -2.95
CA LEU A 116 4.79 -13.98 -1.61
C LEU A 116 3.28 -13.77 -1.45
N ALA A 117 2.76 -12.62 -1.90
CA ALA A 117 1.34 -12.30 -1.78
C ALA A 117 0.46 -13.29 -2.55
N ASP A 118 0.82 -13.61 -3.79
CA ASP A 118 0.09 -14.57 -4.63
C ASP A 118 0.15 -15.99 -4.03
N ALA A 119 1.31 -16.39 -3.48
CA ALA A 119 1.46 -17.67 -2.79
C ALA A 119 0.54 -17.77 -1.56
N LEU A 120 0.49 -16.73 -0.73
CA LEU A 120 -0.38 -16.71 0.45
C LEU A 120 -1.87 -16.63 0.06
N LEU A 121 -2.24 -15.77 -0.89
CA LEU A 121 -3.63 -15.59 -1.34
C LEU A 121 -4.21 -16.84 -2.03
N SER A 122 -3.36 -17.68 -2.62
CA SER A 122 -3.79 -18.91 -3.29
C SER A 122 -3.92 -20.13 -2.36
N LEU A 123 -3.56 -20.00 -1.09
CA LEU A 123 -3.72 -21.09 -0.12
C LEU A 123 -5.19 -21.41 0.12
N LYS A 124 -5.52 -22.69 0.07
CA LYS A 124 -6.87 -23.18 0.39
C LYS A 124 -7.20 -22.87 1.85
N GLY A 125 -8.29 -22.12 2.07
CA GLY A 125 -8.75 -21.69 3.39
C GLY A 125 -8.56 -20.19 3.65
N VAL A 126 -7.78 -19.50 2.80
CA VAL A 126 -7.86 -18.03 2.67
C VAL A 126 -9.18 -17.68 2.00
N LYS A 127 -10.01 -16.90 2.71
CA LYS A 127 -11.34 -16.49 2.25
C LYS A 127 -11.27 -15.21 1.43
N HIS A 128 -10.42 -14.28 1.85
CA HIS A 128 -10.23 -13.02 1.17
C HIS A 128 -8.86 -12.43 1.48
N GLY A 129 -8.35 -11.59 0.59
CA GLY A 129 -7.19 -10.78 0.90
C GLY A 129 -6.87 -9.79 -0.19
N ARG A 130 -6.01 -8.82 0.14
CA ARG A 130 -5.60 -7.77 -0.77
C ARG A 130 -4.18 -7.33 -0.46
N LEU A 131 -3.38 -7.27 -1.52
CA LEU A 131 -2.07 -6.63 -1.50
C LEU A 131 -2.24 -5.12 -1.79
N PHE A 132 -1.68 -4.29 -0.93
CA PHE A 132 -1.41 -2.90 -1.20
C PHE A 132 0.09 -2.69 -1.30
N VAL A 133 0.55 -1.98 -2.33
CA VAL A 133 1.96 -1.61 -2.50
C VAL A 133 2.08 -0.12 -2.77
N THR A 134 3.20 0.44 -2.31
CA THR A 134 3.60 1.82 -2.48
C THR A 134 5.12 1.91 -2.59
N LEU A 135 5.63 3.09 -2.91
CA LEU A 135 7.06 3.34 -3.03
C LEU A 135 7.61 4.04 -1.79
N PRO A 136 8.85 3.75 -1.38
CA PRO A 136 9.54 4.55 -0.37
C PRO A 136 9.55 6.02 -0.81
N THR A 137 9.23 6.96 0.10
CA THR A 137 9.08 8.39 -0.22
C THR A 137 10.28 9.00 -0.96
N ARG A 138 11.49 8.49 -0.71
CA ARG A 138 12.73 8.89 -1.39
C ARG A 138 12.73 8.64 -2.91
N LYS A 139 11.90 7.72 -3.42
CA LYS A 139 11.77 7.42 -4.86
C LYS A 139 10.58 8.12 -5.53
N ILE A 140 9.66 8.69 -4.74
CA ILE A 140 8.51 9.42 -5.29
C ILE A 140 8.95 10.81 -5.79
N VAL A 141 9.85 11.48 -5.06
CA VAL A 141 10.42 12.78 -5.40
C VAL A 141 11.92 12.63 -5.70
N GLU A 142 12.31 12.65 -6.97
CA GLU A 142 13.73 12.77 -7.35
C GLU A 142 14.20 14.19 -7.06
N HIS A 143 14.76 14.43 -5.87
CA HIS A 143 15.55 15.64 -5.65
C HIS A 143 16.84 15.52 -6.47
N LYS A 144 16.86 16.10 -7.67
CA LYS A 144 18.10 16.44 -8.37
C LYS A 144 18.84 17.49 -7.54
N HIS A 145 19.65 17.05 -6.58
CA HIS A 145 20.68 17.90 -6.01
C HIS A 145 21.76 18.10 -7.07
N SER A 146 21.56 19.11 -7.93
CA SER A 146 22.63 19.76 -8.67
C SER A 146 23.45 20.56 -7.66
N HIS A 147 24.49 19.94 -7.09
CA HIS A 147 25.58 20.69 -6.49
C HIS A 147 26.61 20.99 -7.58
N SER A 148 26.66 22.25 -8.00
CA SER A 148 27.89 22.90 -8.48
C SER A 148 28.72 23.35 -7.28
#